data_AF-H5TPT2-F1
#
_entry.id   AF-H5TPT2-F1
#
_cell.length_a   1.000
_cell.length_b   1.000
_cell.length_c   1.000
_cell.angle_alpha   90.00
_cell.angle_beta   90.00
_cell.angle_gamma   90.00
#
_symmetry.space_group_name_H-M   'P 1'
#
loop_
_entity.id
_entity.type
_entity.pdbx_description
1 polymer ?
#
loop_
_entity_poly.entity_id
_entity_poly.type
_entity_poly.pdbx_seq_one_letter_code
_entity_poly.pdbx_strand_id
1 'polypeptide(L)'
;FGLSILYALATMLFAIGLHPFIGRFTTLAMVTIFVGLNFTTSGGVFAPALQSKFFAVLHDFWIGAGLNEASRNLAYFPDVSNGGEIAKIVGWLIVGAALVGVVALRERRNAVEQTPAPTSGRHERDQLTDEESEELAEDVVA
;
A
#
# COMPACT_ATOMS: atom_id res chain seq x y z
N PHE A 1 22.61 -4.00 -3.52
CA PHE A 1 21.44 -3.95 -4.41
C PHE A 1 20.24 -4.76 -3.92
N GLY A 2 20.40 -6.00 -3.42
CA GLY A 2 19.24 -6.78 -2.92
C GLY A 2 18.47 -6.08 -1.79
N LEU A 3 19.18 -5.47 -0.83
CA LEU A 3 18.56 -4.79 0.31
C LEU A 3 17.70 -3.58 -0.08
N SER A 4 18.14 -2.79 -1.07
CA SER A 4 17.40 -1.62 -1.53
C SER A 4 16.11 -2.00 -2.26
N ILE A 5 16.10 -3.13 -2.97
CA ILE A 5 14.88 -3.68 -3.59
C ILE A 5 13.90 -4.12 -2.50
N LEU A 6 14.38 -4.84 -1.49
CA LEU A 6 13.55 -5.30 -0.37
C LEU A 6 12.92 -4.13 0.39
N TYR A 7 13.72 -3.09 0.64
CA TYR A 7 13.26 -1.85 1.25
C TYR A 7 12.19 -1.14 0.41
N ALA A 8 12.44 -0.99 -0.89
CA ALA A 8 11.49 -0.34 -1.81
C ALA A 8 10.16 -1.12 -1.90
N LEU A 9 10.23 -2.45 -1.94
CA LEU A 9 9.03 -3.29 -1.91
C LEU A 9 8.25 -3.09 -0.61
N ALA A 10 8.93 -3.12 0.54
CA ALA A 10 8.30 -2.96 1.85
C ALA A 10 7.59 -1.61 1.99
N THR A 11 8.24 -0.50 1.62
CA THR A 11 7.64 0.84 1.69
C THR A 11 6.46 0.98 0.73
N MET A 12 6.56 0.41 -0.47
CA MET A 12 5.48 0.45 -1.45
C MET A 12 4.26 -0.36 -1.02
N LEU A 13 4.46 -1.60 -0.55
CA LEU A 13 3.41 -2.46 -0.01
C LEU A 13 2.68 -1.77 1.15
N PHE A 14 3.43 -1.14 2.06
CA PHE A 14 2.85 -0.40 3.17
C PHE A 14 2.03 0.81 2.70
N ALA A 15 2.56 1.60 1.75
CA ALA A 15 1.86 2.75 1.20
C ALA A 15 0.54 2.36 0.51
N ILE A 16 0.58 1.30 -0.30
CA ILE A 16 -0.61 0.75 -1.00
C ILE A 16 -1.63 0.23 0.02
N GLY A 17 -1.18 -0.54 0.99
CA GLY A 17 -2.08 -1.16 1.97
C GLY A 17 -2.76 -0.15 2.90
N LEU A 18 -2.12 0.99 3.18
CA LEU A 18 -2.65 2.00 4.09
C LEU A 18 -3.52 3.05 3.38
N HIS A 19 -3.37 3.21 2.06
CA HIS A 19 -4.13 4.18 1.25
C HIS A 19 -5.66 4.10 1.44
N PRO A 20 -6.30 2.91 1.44
CA PRO A 20 -7.75 2.78 1.62
C PRO A 20 -8.25 3.22 3.02
N PHE A 21 -7.38 3.22 4.03
CA PHE A 21 -7.75 3.55 5.41
C PHE A 21 -7.69 5.06 5.70
N ILE A 22 -6.78 5.80 5.05
CA ILE A 22 -6.55 7.23 5.30
C ILE A 22 -7.35 8.12 4.35
N GLY A 23 -7.70 7.63 3.16
CA GLY A 23 -8.47 8.38 2.17
C GLY A 23 -7.70 9.61 1.65
N ARG A 24 -8.33 10.79 1.64
CA ARG A 24 -7.76 12.02 1.03
C ARG A 24 -6.46 12.53 1.67
N PHE A 25 -6.15 12.12 2.91
CA PHE A 25 -4.95 12.55 3.61
C PHE A 25 -3.74 11.64 3.38
N THR A 26 -3.87 10.60 2.54
CA THR A 26 -2.82 9.61 2.34
C THR A 26 -1.51 10.25 1.92
N THR A 27 -1.53 11.20 0.98
CA THR A 27 -0.31 11.88 0.53
C THR A 27 0.42 12.58 1.68
N LEU A 28 -0.30 13.32 2.52
CA LEU A 28 0.29 14.03 3.66
C LEU A 28 0.86 13.04 4.69
N ALA A 29 0.11 11.98 5.00
CA ALA A 29 0.55 10.94 5.91
C ALA A 29 1.80 10.22 5.40
N MET A 30 1.83 9.83 4.12
CA MET A 30 2.96 9.14 3.51
C MET A 30 4.20 10.01 3.46
N VAL A 31 4.08 11.29 3.09
CA VAL A 31 5.22 12.21 3.10
C VAL A 31 5.75 12.41 4.52
N THR A 32 4.86 12.59 5.50
CA THR A 32 5.28 12.83 6.89
C THR A 32 5.96 11.59 7.47
N ILE A 33 5.40 10.40 7.24
CA ILE A 33 5.90 9.13 7.76
C ILE A 33 7.13 8.66 6.97
N PHE A 34 7.03 8.53 5.66
CA PHE A 34 8.12 7.93 4.86
C PHE A 34 9.22 8.89 4.50
N VAL A 35 8.96 10.20 4.44
CA VAL A 35 10.01 11.17 4.12
C VAL A 35 10.50 11.83 5.41
N GLY A 36 9.61 12.52 6.13
CA GLY A 36 9.99 13.28 7.33
C GLY A 36 10.52 12.40 8.46
N LEU A 37 9.77 11.36 8.82
CA LEU A 37 10.16 10.49 9.92
C LEU A 37 11.39 9.65 9.55
N ASN A 38 11.50 9.12 8.33
CA ASN A 38 12.72 8.44 7.87
C ASN A 38 13.95 9.34 7.94
N PHE A 39 13.85 10.59 7.51
CA PHE A 39 15.01 11.48 7.49
C PHE A 39 15.56 11.71 8.91
N THR A 40 14.67 11.85 9.88
CA THR A 40 15.04 12.06 11.29
C THR A 40 15.51 10.78 11.99
N THR A 41 14.91 9.62 11.70
CA THR A 41 15.20 8.36 12.40
C THR A 41 16.18 7.42 11.71
N SER A 42 16.48 7.57 10.41
CA SER A 42 17.38 6.66 9.69
C SER A 42 18.86 6.74 10.11
N GLY A 43 19.22 7.67 11.00
CA GLY A 43 20.61 7.86 11.45
C GLY A 43 21.56 8.37 10.37
N GLY A 44 21.04 8.82 9.21
CA GLY A 44 21.87 9.25 8.07
C GLY A 44 22.49 10.63 8.21
N VAL A 45 21.82 11.57 8.90
CA VAL A 45 22.31 12.96 9.09
C VAL A 45 22.93 13.16 10.47
N PHE A 46 22.37 12.55 11.51
CA PHE A 46 22.89 12.60 12.87
C PHE A 46 23.08 11.19 13.40
N ALA A 47 24.24 10.91 14.00
CA ALA A 47 24.50 9.65 14.67
C ALA A 47 23.46 9.43 15.78
N PRO A 48 22.93 8.21 15.99
CA PRO A 48 21.90 7.94 17.00
C PRO A 48 22.26 8.42 18.40
N ALA A 49 23.55 8.41 18.76
CA ALA A 49 24.07 8.90 20.05
C ALA A 49 23.97 10.42 20.25
N LEU A 50 23.79 11.20 19.17
CA LEU A 50 23.62 12.66 19.21
C LEU A 50 22.15 13.08 19.15
N GLN A 51 21.23 12.13 19.02
CA GLN A 51 19.80 12.40 18.95
C GLN A 51 19.15 12.27 20.34
N SER A 52 17.98 12.92 20.49
CA SER A 52 17.14 12.68 21.67
C SER A 52 16.83 11.19 21.80
N LYS A 53 16.78 10.68 23.04
CA LYS A 53 16.52 9.25 23.34
C LYS A 53 15.27 8.71 22.65
N PHE A 54 14.28 9.56 22.38
CA PHE A 54 13.09 9.21 21.61
C PHE A 54 13.42 8.72 20.19
N PHE A 55 14.26 9.45 19.47
CA PHE A 55 14.66 9.08 18.10
C PHE A 55 15.64 7.91 18.07
N ALA A 56 16.44 7.73 19.12
CA ALA A 56 17.30 6.55 19.26
C ALA A 56 16.50 5.25 19.41
N VAL A 57 15.42 5.25 20.21
CA VAL A 57 14.51 4.08 20.30
C VAL A 57 13.76 3.87 19.00
N LEU A 58 13.33 4.95 18.34
CA LEU A 58 12.60 4.84 17.08
C LEU A 58 13.52 4.34 15.95
N HIS A 59 14.80 4.72 15.96
CA HIS A 59 15.84 4.20 15.06
C HIS A 59 15.96 2.67 15.15
N ASP A 60 15.93 2.09 16.34
CA ASP A 60 16.04 0.63 16.50
C ASP A 60 14.88 -0.14 15.85
N PHE A 61 13.72 0.49 15.68
CA PHE A 61 12.53 -0.15 15.11
C PHE A 61 12.27 0.24 13.65
N TRP A 62 12.83 1.35 13.18
CA TRP A 62 12.42 1.95 11.91
C TRP A 62 13.05 1.26 10.70
N ILE A 63 12.23 1.04 9.66
CA ILE A 63 12.66 0.36 8.43
C ILE A 63 13.86 1.05 7.73
N GLY A 64 13.93 2.39 7.80
CA GLY A 64 15.02 3.17 7.21
C GLY A 64 16.36 3.04 7.91
N ALA A 65 16.37 2.76 9.21
CA ALA A 65 17.59 2.50 9.96
C ALA A 65 18.23 1.18 9.51
N GLY A 66 17.41 0.15 9.26
CA GLY A 66 17.85 -1.14 8.75
C GLY A 66 18.63 -1.05 7.44
N LEU A 67 18.16 -0.23 6.49
CA LEU A 67 18.86 -0.05 5.21
C LEU A 67 20.18 0.72 5.38
N ASN A 68 20.18 1.80 6.15
CA ASN A 68 21.36 2.65 6.34
C ASN A 68 22.46 1.92 7.12
N GLU A 69 22.12 1.26 8.23
CA GLU A 69 23.08 0.56 9.07
C GLU A 69 23.65 -0.67 8.36
N ALA A 70 22.81 -1.44 7.64
CA ALA A 70 23.29 -2.54 6.82
C ALA A 70 24.17 -2.08 5.65
N SER A 71 23.86 -0.93 5.04
CA SER A 71 24.72 -0.34 3.99
C SER A 71 26.05 0.13 4.56
N ARG A 72 26.05 0.73 5.77
CA ARG A 72 27.26 1.15 6.47
C ARG A 72 28.14 -0.05 6.84
N ASN A 73 27.55 -1.10 7.39
CA ASN A 73 28.28 -2.31 7.74
C ASN A 73 28.82 -3.01 6.49
N LEU A 74 28.03 -3.13 5.42
CA LEU A 74 28.51 -3.74 4.18
C LEU A 74 29.66 -2.95 3.54
N ALA A 75 29.67 -1.62 3.65
CA ALA A 75 30.70 -0.76 3.08
C ALA A 75 31.96 -0.64 3.94
N TYR A 76 31.80 -0.56 5.27
CA TYR A 76 32.89 -0.22 6.19
C TYR A 76 33.29 -1.34 7.15
N PHE A 77 32.41 -2.31 7.41
CA PHE A 77 32.62 -3.38 8.39
C PHE A 77 32.05 -4.72 7.88
N PRO A 78 32.66 -5.35 6.88
CA PRO A 78 32.11 -6.55 6.25
C PRO A 78 31.99 -7.75 7.20
N ASP A 79 32.75 -7.76 8.30
CA ASP A 79 32.81 -8.87 9.25
C ASP A 79 31.72 -8.84 10.35
N VAL A 80 30.94 -7.75 10.46
CA VAL A 80 29.84 -7.68 11.43
C VAL A 80 28.54 -8.26 10.87
N SER A 81 27.84 -9.00 11.73
CA SER A 81 26.54 -9.58 11.43
C SER A 81 25.49 -8.50 11.15
N ASN A 82 24.89 -8.54 9.97
CA ASN A 82 23.76 -7.69 9.58
C ASN A 82 22.37 -8.31 9.86
N GLY A 83 22.32 -9.41 10.62
CA GLY A 83 21.09 -10.17 10.83
C GLY A 83 19.95 -9.35 11.44
N GLY A 84 20.26 -8.48 12.43
CA GLY A 84 19.27 -7.62 13.07
C GLY A 84 18.65 -6.61 12.11
N GLU A 85 19.47 -5.96 11.27
CA GLU A 85 19.01 -4.97 10.31
C GLU A 85 18.17 -5.58 9.18
N ILE A 86 18.57 -6.77 8.72
CA ILE A 86 17.79 -7.54 7.75
C ILE A 86 16.44 -7.95 8.34
N ALA A 87 16.42 -8.40 9.61
CA ALA A 87 15.19 -8.79 10.29
C ALA A 87 14.20 -7.61 10.41
N LYS A 88 14.68 -6.38 10.66
CA LYS A 88 13.84 -5.17 10.67
C LYS A 88 13.18 -4.95 9.31
N ILE A 89 13.94 -5.03 8.22
CA ILE A 89 13.40 -4.82 6.85
C ILE A 89 12.36 -5.91 6.52
N VAL A 90 12.67 -7.17 6.82
CA VAL A 90 11.75 -8.30 6.57
C VAL A 90 10.49 -8.19 7.43
N GLY A 91 10.62 -7.80 8.70
CA GLY A 91 9.47 -7.58 9.59
C GLY A 91 8.50 -6.54 9.02
N TRP A 92 9.02 -5.41 8.56
CA TRP A 92 8.19 -4.38 7.93
C TRP A 92 7.60 -4.79 6.58
N LEU A 93 8.32 -5.59 5.79
CA LEU A 93 7.77 -6.18 4.56
C LEU A 93 6.55 -7.06 4.87
N ILE A 94 6.62 -7.89 5.91
CA ILE A 94 5.51 -8.73 6.37
C ILE A 94 4.32 -7.85 6.80
N VAL A 95 4.57 -6.77 7.54
CA VAL A 95 3.52 -5.83 7.95
C VAL A 95 2.85 -5.17 6.74
N GLY A 96 3.62 -4.70 5.76
CA GLY A 96 3.09 -4.12 4.53
C GLY A 96 2.25 -5.12 3.72
N ALA A 97 2.75 -6.35 3.56
CA ALA A 97 2.03 -7.43 2.90
C ALA A 97 0.74 -7.81 3.64
N ALA A 98 0.76 -7.84 4.97
CA ALA A 98 -0.42 -8.09 5.79
C ALA A 98 -1.49 -7.00 5.59
N LEU A 99 -1.11 -5.72 5.55
CA LEU A 99 -2.04 -4.62 5.26
C LEU A 99 -2.72 -4.81 3.90
N VAL A 100 -1.94 -5.09 2.85
CA VAL A 100 -2.49 -5.34 1.50
C VAL A 100 -3.40 -6.58 1.50
N GLY A 101 -3.01 -7.64 2.20
CA GLY A 101 -3.84 -8.84 2.37
C GLY A 101 -5.19 -8.53 3.04
N VAL A 102 -5.21 -7.70 4.08
CA VAL A 102 -6.47 -7.27 4.75
C VAL A 102 -7.36 -6.49 3.80
N VAL A 103 -6.80 -5.59 2.99
CA VAL A 103 -7.56 -4.85 1.97
C VAL A 103 -8.15 -5.80 0.94
N ALA A 104 -7.34 -6.72 0.39
CA ALA A 104 -7.79 -7.70 -0.59
C ALA A 104 -8.89 -8.62 -0.05
N LEU A 105 -8.82 -9.02 1.22
CA LEU A 105 -9.86 -9.81 1.89
C LEU A 105 -11.16 -9.00 2.06
N ARG A 106 -11.06 -7.71 2.40
CA ARG A 106 -12.23 -6.82 2.51
C ARG A 106 -12.91 -6.64 1.16
N GLU A 107 -12.14 -6.37 0.11
CA GLU A 107 -12.67 -6.22 -1.25
C GLU A 107 -13.36 -7.51 -1.74
N ARG A 108 -12.74 -8.67 -1.50
CA ARG A 108 -13.35 -9.97 -1.81
C ARG A 108 -14.68 -10.18 -1.09
N ARG A 109 -14.77 -9.82 0.19
CA ARG A 109 -16.03 -9.96 0.95
C ARG A 109 -17.12 -9.05 0.42
N ASN A 110 -16.78 -7.80 0.09
CA ASN A 110 -17.73 -6.84 -0.46
C ASN A 110 -18.17 -7.22 -1.89
N ALA A 111 -17.28 -7.79 -2.71
CA ALA A 111 -17.61 -8.24 -4.07
C ALA A 111 -18.59 -9.42 -4.07
N VAL A 112 -18.51 -10.31 -3.07
CA VAL A 112 -19.47 -11.42 -2.91
C VAL A 112 -20.86 -10.89 -2.54
N GLU A 113 -20.94 -9.89 -1.66
CA GLU A 113 -22.21 -9.22 -1.31
C GLU A 113 -22.80 -8.40 -2.46
N GLN A 114 -21.96 -7.85 -3.35
CA GLN A 114 -22.37 -7.01 -4.47
C GLN A 114 -22.65 -7.76 -5.77
N THR A 115 -22.77 -9.09 -5.78
CA THR A 115 -23.18 -9.84 -6.98
C THR A 115 -24.50 -9.23 -7.50
N PRO A 116 -24.48 -8.45 -8.60
CA PRO A 116 -25.68 -7.82 -9.09
C PRO A 116 -26.52 -8.95 -9.67
N ALA A 117 -27.78 -9.05 -9.24
CA ALA A 117 -28.77 -9.82 -9.99
C ALA A 117 -28.67 -9.38 -11.47
N PRO A 118 -28.65 -10.31 -12.44
CA PRO A 118 -28.36 -9.97 -13.83
C PRO A 118 -29.45 -9.04 -14.38
N THR A 119 -29.16 -7.74 -14.42
CA THR A 119 -30.02 -6.69 -14.99
C THR A 119 -30.05 -6.75 -16.53
N SER A 120 -29.35 -7.70 -17.16
CA SER A 120 -29.36 -7.90 -18.61
C SER A 120 -30.77 -8.10 -19.16
N GLY A 121 -31.67 -8.75 -18.42
CA GLY A 121 -33.03 -9.02 -18.89
C GLY A 121 -34.04 -7.88 -18.73
N ARG A 122 -33.70 -6.72 -18.14
CA ARG A 122 -34.65 -5.60 -18.02
C ARG A 122 -34.50 -4.60 -19.17
N HIS A 123 -33.27 -4.27 -19.55
CA HIS A 123 -33.03 -3.36 -20.68
C HIS A 123 -33.41 -3.95 -22.05
N GLU A 124 -33.23 -5.26 -22.26
CA GLU A 124 -33.66 -5.92 -23.51
C GLU A 124 -35.20 -5.98 -23.63
N ARG A 125 -35.92 -6.19 -22.52
CA ARG A 125 -37.39 -6.22 -22.54
C ARG A 125 -38.01 -4.84 -22.74
N ASP A 126 -37.42 -3.81 -22.14
CA ASP A 126 -37.90 -2.44 -22.32
C ASP A 126 -37.65 -1.97 -23.77
N GLN A 127 -36.50 -2.31 -24.38
CA GLN A 127 -36.21 -1.98 -25.78
C GLN A 127 -37.13 -2.70 -26.79
N LEU A 128 -37.39 -3.99 -26.59
CA LEU A 128 -38.32 -4.75 -27.44
C LEU A 128 -39.76 -4.18 -27.38
N THR A 129 -40.18 -3.71 -26.20
CA THR A 129 -41.52 -3.16 -26.00
C THR A 129 -41.66 -1.79 -26.70
N ASP A 130 -40.60 -0.98 -26.66
CA ASP A 130 -40.57 0.33 -27.31
C ASP A 130 -40.54 0.17 -28.85
N GLU A 131 -39.72 -0.74 -29.39
CA GLU A 131 -39.64 -1.02 -30.83
C GLU A 131 -40.96 -1.58 -31.39
N GLU A 132 -41.60 -2.56 -30.72
CA GLU A 132 -42.91 -3.09 -31.14
C GLU A 132 -44.00 -2.00 -31.14
N SER A 133 -43.93 -1.06 -30.21
CA SER A 133 -44.91 0.04 -30.13
C SER A 133 -44.73 1.10 -31.22
N GLU A 134 -43.51 1.27 -31.74
CA GLU A 134 -43.19 2.20 -32.82
C GLU A 134 -43.57 1.62 -34.20
N GLU A 135 -43.33 0.32 -34.42
CA GLU A 135 -43.75 -0.39 -35.64
C GLU A 135 -45.28 -0.40 -35.80
N LEU A 136 -46.02 -0.66 -34.73
CA LEU A 136 -47.49 -0.59 -34.74
C LEU A 136 -48.03 0.83 -34.99
N ALA A 137 -47.28 1.87 -34.63
CA ALA A 137 -47.68 3.25 -34.88
C ALA A 137 -47.45 3.65 -36.35
N GLU A 138 -46.39 3.13 -36.99
CA GLU A 138 -46.10 3.38 -38.40
C GLU A 138 -47.13 2.70 -39.32
N ASP A 139 -47.53 1.45 -39.01
CA ASP A 139 -48.51 0.68 -39.79
C ASP A 139 -49.94 1.27 -39.73
N VAL A 140 -50.27 2.05 -38.70
CA VAL A 140 -51.57 2.75 -38.58
C VAL A 140 -51.58 4.08 -39.33
N VAL A 141 -50.41 4.65 -39.63
CA VAL A 141 -50.26 5.95 -40.31
C VAL A 141 -50.04 5.79 -41.83
N ALA A 142 -49.63 4.60 -42.30
CA ALA A 142 -49.47 4.25 -43.72
C ALA A 142 -50.80 3.88 -44.41
#